data_AF-A0A402DB67-F1
#
_entry.id   AF-A0A402DB67-F1
#
_cell.length_a   1.000
_cell.length_b   1.000
_cell.length_c   1.000
_cell.angle_alpha   90.00
_cell.angle_beta   90.00
_cell.angle_gamma   90.00
#
_symmetry.space_group_name_H-M   'P 1'
#
loop_
_entity.id
_entity.type
_entity.pdbx_description
1 polymer ?
#
loop_
_entity_poly.entity_id
_entity_poly.type
_entity_poly.pdbx_seq_one_letter_code
_entity_poly.pdbx_strand_id
1 'polypeptide(L)'
;MPFTAKVITTNEWGSRPAGPFDKTVPKFIVIHHTDNQNPPNDSSKGTIDGAKQLARDIQKFHMDSRGWSDSGHNFLNTTGGILLEGRHGTLDAVKQGMCVQSAHARQDGNRLAGGNKCPGIENEGNFMTFHMGQKQWDSLVELCVSLSSSCNISPKNIRGHREFSNTDCPGDWLFSQLPRLRQEVANKLGSTVEEDEPLLKLGSIGQDVIELQQKLTDKSFSPGAIDGDFGENTKQAVIAFQRSVGLTADGIVGPRTRKALGL
;
A
#
# COMPACT_ATOMS: atom_id res chain seq x y z
N MET A 1 -5.81 15.34 -2.68
CA MET A 1 -4.99 16.23 -3.53
C MET A 1 -5.02 15.69 -4.95
N PRO A 2 -4.68 16.45 -6.01
CA PRO A 2 -4.73 15.92 -7.38
C PRO A 2 -3.71 14.79 -7.58
N PHE A 3 -3.94 13.96 -8.60
CA PHE A 3 -2.95 12.98 -9.06
C PHE A 3 -1.74 13.71 -9.67
N THR A 4 -0.53 13.44 -9.18
CA THR A 4 0.69 14.19 -9.57
C THR A 4 1.75 13.39 -10.31
N ALA A 5 1.73 12.06 -10.20
CA ALA A 5 2.70 11.20 -10.86
C ALA A 5 2.70 11.39 -12.38
N LYS A 6 3.89 11.44 -12.98
CA LYS A 6 4.06 11.53 -14.43
C LYS A 6 3.95 10.14 -15.05
N VAL A 7 2.91 9.93 -15.85
CA VAL A 7 2.58 8.64 -16.46
C VAL A 7 2.55 8.79 -17.97
N ILE A 8 3.28 7.92 -18.68
CA ILE A 8 3.19 7.78 -20.14
C ILE A 8 1.86 7.10 -20.47
N THR A 9 0.97 7.81 -21.17
CA THR A 9 -0.37 7.34 -21.55
C THR A 9 -0.32 6.21 -22.58
N THR A 10 -1.42 5.46 -22.67
CA THR A 10 -1.67 4.46 -23.72
C THR A 10 -1.36 4.96 -25.14
N ASN A 11 -1.76 6.18 -25.45
CA ASN A 11 -1.43 6.82 -26.73
C ASN A 11 0.08 7.07 -26.90
N GLU A 12 0.76 7.57 -25.87
CA GLU A 12 2.19 7.93 -25.96
C GLU A 12 3.13 6.72 -26.06
N TRP A 13 2.76 5.57 -25.51
CA TRP A 13 3.53 4.34 -25.68
C TRP A 13 3.09 3.50 -26.89
N GLY A 14 2.04 3.90 -27.60
CA GLY A 14 1.61 3.28 -28.85
C GLY A 14 0.83 2.00 -28.64
N SER A 15 -0.18 2.05 -27.77
CA SER A 15 -1.08 0.93 -27.50
C SER A 15 -1.90 0.51 -28.71
N ARG A 16 -2.29 -0.76 -28.73
CA ARG A 16 -3.42 -1.21 -29.54
C ARG A 16 -4.71 -0.62 -28.94
N PRO A 17 -5.70 -0.23 -29.77
CA PRO A 17 -6.97 0.27 -29.28
C PRO A 17 -7.67 -0.74 -28.36
N ALA A 18 -8.22 -0.26 -27.24
CA ALA A 18 -9.05 -1.06 -26.35
C ALA A 18 -10.08 -0.18 -25.60
N GLY A 19 -11.08 -0.82 -25.01
CA GLY A 19 -12.15 -0.17 -24.24
C GLY A 19 -13.42 0.14 -25.07
N PRO A 20 -14.40 0.85 -24.48
CA PRO A 20 -14.39 1.40 -23.12
C PRO A 20 -14.47 0.31 -22.03
N PHE A 21 -14.15 0.68 -20.80
CA PHE A 21 -14.20 -0.20 -19.63
C PHE A 21 -15.03 0.42 -18.50
N ASP A 22 -15.58 -0.45 -17.66
CA ASP A 22 -16.33 -0.03 -16.48
C ASP A 22 -15.42 0.72 -15.50
N LYS A 23 -16.00 1.77 -14.87
CA LYS A 23 -15.36 2.52 -13.79
C LYS A 23 -15.88 2.07 -12.44
N THR A 24 -15.00 1.98 -11.46
CA THR A 24 -15.30 1.54 -10.09
C THR A 24 -14.77 2.53 -9.07
N VAL A 25 -15.33 2.52 -7.86
CA VAL A 25 -14.78 3.25 -6.71
C VAL A 25 -13.72 2.37 -6.06
N PRO A 26 -12.43 2.75 -6.12
CA PRO A 26 -11.37 1.90 -5.60
C PRO A 26 -11.26 1.98 -4.08
N LYS A 27 -10.90 0.85 -3.46
CA LYS A 27 -10.66 0.73 -2.01
C LYS A 27 -9.21 0.45 -1.65
N PHE A 28 -8.46 -0.12 -2.60
CA PHE A 28 -7.10 -0.59 -2.43
C PHE A 28 -6.19 -0.02 -3.51
N ILE A 29 -4.88 -0.12 -3.29
CA ILE A 29 -3.88 -0.10 -4.36
C ILE A 29 -3.22 -1.49 -4.33
N VAL A 30 -3.22 -2.21 -5.44
CA VAL A 30 -2.72 -3.58 -5.49
C VAL A 30 -1.34 -3.61 -6.13
N ILE A 31 -0.37 -4.16 -5.42
CA ILE A 31 1.03 -4.24 -5.84
C ILE A 31 1.29 -5.60 -6.49
N HIS A 32 1.87 -5.54 -7.68
CA HIS A 32 2.22 -6.68 -8.53
C HIS A 32 3.69 -6.63 -8.93
N HIS A 33 4.17 -7.74 -9.47
CA HIS A 33 5.42 -7.85 -10.20
C HIS A 33 5.17 -8.49 -11.57
N THR A 34 5.98 -8.15 -12.57
CA THR A 34 5.88 -8.73 -13.92
C THR A 34 6.39 -10.17 -14.00
N ASP A 35 7.22 -10.58 -13.02
CA ASP A 35 7.94 -11.86 -13.01
C ASP A 35 8.85 -12.07 -14.25
N ASN A 36 9.32 -10.98 -14.85
CA ASN A 36 10.30 -11.03 -15.93
C ASN A 36 11.75 -10.99 -15.39
N GLN A 37 12.70 -11.06 -16.31
CA GLN A 37 14.13 -10.99 -15.98
C GLN A 37 14.47 -9.68 -15.26
N ASN A 38 15.39 -9.77 -14.31
CA ASN A 38 15.89 -8.64 -13.54
C ASN A 38 17.10 -7.98 -14.23
N PRO A 39 17.46 -6.74 -13.84
CA PRO A 39 18.70 -6.11 -14.30
C PRO A 39 19.92 -7.01 -14.14
N PRO A 40 20.86 -7.01 -15.11
CA PRO A 40 20.91 -6.14 -16.29
C PRO A 40 20.09 -6.62 -17.50
N ASN A 41 19.30 -7.69 -17.35
CA ASN A 41 18.52 -8.30 -18.43
C ASN A 41 17.03 -7.93 -18.38
N ASP A 42 16.68 -6.88 -17.64
CA ASP A 42 15.32 -6.36 -17.58
C ASP A 42 14.86 -5.90 -18.97
N SER A 43 13.56 -6.01 -19.21
CA SER A 43 12.98 -5.80 -20.53
C SER A 43 12.98 -4.32 -20.92
N SER A 44 12.78 -3.42 -19.95
CA SER A 44 12.81 -1.98 -20.19
C SER A 44 14.22 -1.41 -20.34
N LYS A 45 15.23 -2.13 -19.84
CA LYS A 45 16.64 -1.72 -19.82
C LYS A 45 16.85 -0.37 -19.13
N GLY A 46 15.93 0.02 -18.25
CA GLY A 46 15.89 1.34 -17.61
C GLY A 46 15.69 2.53 -18.55
N THR A 47 15.19 2.33 -19.78
CA THR A 47 15.01 3.39 -20.80
C THR A 47 13.53 3.66 -21.11
N ILE A 48 13.23 4.85 -21.65
CA ILE A 48 11.85 5.19 -22.10
C ILE A 48 11.40 4.28 -23.25
N ASP A 49 12.26 4.06 -24.25
CA ASP A 49 11.89 3.22 -25.40
C ASP A 49 11.66 1.76 -24.99
N GLY A 50 12.52 1.22 -24.13
CA GLY A 50 12.33 -0.11 -23.56
C GLY A 50 11.09 -0.19 -22.68
N ALA A 51 10.78 0.85 -21.89
CA ALA A 51 9.55 0.89 -21.09
C ALA A 51 8.29 0.84 -21.97
N LYS A 52 8.27 1.62 -23.06
CA LYS A 52 7.18 1.59 -24.04
C LYS A 52 7.09 0.22 -24.74
N GLN A 53 8.23 -0.40 -25.05
CA GLN A 53 8.26 -1.74 -25.64
C GLN A 53 7.71 -2.80 -24.67
N LEU A 54 8.11 -2.76 -23.40
CA LEU A 54 7.58 -3.67 -22.37
C LEU A 54 6.06 -3.53 -22.22
N ALA A 55 5.53 -2.30 -22.21
CA ALA A 55 4.08 -2.08 -22.17
C ALA A 55 3.36 -2.72 -23.37
N ARG A 56 3.91 -2.58 -24.59
CA ARG A 56 3.38 -3.24 -25.80
C ARG A 56 3.46 -4.76 -25.71
N ASP A 57 4.56 -5.31 -25.20
CA ASP A 57 4.75 -6.75 -25.07
C ASP A 57 3.78 -7.37 -24.05
N ILE A 58 3.56 -6.68 -22.92
CA ILE A 58 2.57 -7.10 -21.93
C ILE A 58 1.14 -7.01 -22.49
N GLN A 59 0.80 -5.91 -23.18
CA GLN A 59 -0.51 -5.77 -23.80
C GLN A 59 -0.75 -6.88 -24.83
N LYS A 60 0.25 -7.14 -25.69
CA LYS A 60 0.22 -8.22 -26.68
C LYS A 60 -0.01 -9.58 -26.03
N PHE A 61 0.76 -9.92 -25.00
CA PHE A 61 0.59 -11.18 -24.27
C PHE A 61 -0.82 -11.33 -23.66
N HIS A 62 -1.33 -10.26 -23.04
CA HIS A 62 -2.67 -10.28 -22.47
C HIS A 62 -3.77 -10.46 -23.52
N MET A 63 -3.67 -9.74 -24.65
CA MET A 63 -4.69 -9.81 -25.70
C MET A 63 -4.60 -11.11 -26.52
N ASP A 64 -3.40 -11.45 -26.99
CA ASP A 64 -3.22 -12.53 -27.96
C ASP A 64 -3.15 -13.90 -27.28
N SER A 65 -2.54 -13.98 -26.09
CA SER A 65 -2.35 -15.26 -25.40
C SER A 65 -3.40 -15.52 -24.32
N ARG A 66 -3.94 -14.49 -23.66
CA ARG A 66 -4.96 -14.64 -22.61
C ARG A 66 -6.38 -14.28 -23.05
N GLY A 67 -6.55 -13.76 -24.26
CA GLY A 67 -7.86 -13.32 -24.77
C GLY A 67 -8.45 -12.14 -24.01
N TRP A 68 -7.62 -11.36 -23.29
CA TRP A 68 -8.09 -10.20 -22.56
C TRP A 68 -8.32 -9.03 -23.52
N SER A 69 -9.22 -8.13 -23.14
CA SER A 69 -9.56 -6.97 -23.94
C SER A 69 -8.44 -5.91 -24.01
N ASP A 70 -7.49 -5.96 -23.08
CA ASP A 70 -6.37 -5.02 -22.92
C ASP A 70 -5.37 -5.57 -21.88
N SER A 71 -4.36 -4.78 -21.51
CA SER A 71 -3.53 -4.99 -20.33
C SER A 71 -4.35 -5.28 -19.07
N GLY A 72 -3.96 -6.31 -18.32
CA GLY A 72 -4.66 -6.75 -17.11
C GLY A 72 -4.43 -5.90 -15.87
N HIS A 73 -3.48 -4.96 -15.89
CA HIS A 73 -3.16 -4.03 -14.80
C HIS A 73 -3.44 -2.58 -15.21
N ASN A 74 -3.46 -1.67 -14.23
CA ASN A 74 -3.75 -0.25 -14.46
C ASN A 74 -2.48 0.57 -14.73
N PHE A 75 -1.37 0.23 -14.08
CA PHE A 75 -0.09 0.91 -14.24
C PHE A 75 1.07 -0.08 -14.35
N LEU A 76 2.12 0.32 -15.05
CA LEU A 76 3.41 -0.35 -15.12
C LEU A 76 4.48 0.58 -14.55
N ASN A 77 5.38 0.05 -13.72
CA ASN A 77 6.53 0.73 -13.15
C ASN A 77 7.82 -0.02 -13.49
N THR A 78 8.64 0.55 -14.36
CA THR A 78 9.85 -0.11 -14.86
C THR A 78 11.04 0.00 -13.91
N THR A 79 12.08 -0.80 -14.12
CA THR A 79 13.34 -0.74 -13.36
C THR A 79 14.00 0.66 -13.38
N GLY A 80 13.76 1.43 -14.45
CA GLY A 80 14.21 2.83 -14.59
C GLY A 80 13.36 3.85 -13.83
N GLY A 81 12.27 3.43 -13.20
CA GLY A 81 11.29 4.29 -12.54
C GLY A 81 10.37 5.06 -13.49
N ILE A 82 10.10 4.48 -14.67
CA ILE A 82 9.21 5.08 -15.67
C ILE A 82 7.82 4.49 -15.46
N LEU A 83 6.84 5.36 -15.22
CA LEU A 83 5.45 4.97 -15.02
C LEU A 83 4.68 5.04 -16.34
N LEU A 84 3.93 3.98 -16.65
CA LEU A 84 3.09 3.89 -17.84
C LEU A 84 1.66 3.52 -17.46
N GLU A 85 0.71 4.04 -18.21
CA GLU A 85 -0.68 3.62 -18.17
C GLU A 85 -0.79 2.21 -18.78
N GLY A 86 -1.38 1.27 -18.06
CA GLY A 86 -1.62 -0.09 -18.55
C GLY A 86 -2.95 -0.17 -19.31
N ARG A 87 -4.04 -0.36 -18.58
CA ARG A 87 -5.39 -0.42 -19.14
C ARG A 87 -5.90 0.96 -19.57
N HIS A 88 -6.49 1.06 -20.76
CA HIS A 88 -6.99 2.31 -21.33
C HIS A 88 -7.97 3.05 -20.41
N GLY A 89 -7.81 4.37 -20.35
CA GLY A 89 -8.67 5.27 -19.57
C GLY A 89 -8.39 5.26 -18.07
N THR A 90 -7.36 4.52 -17.63
CA THR A 90 -6.96 4.47 -16.22
C THR A 90 -6.56 5.86 -15.72
N LEU A 91 -5.72 6.58 -16.47
CA LEU A 91 -5.18 7.87 -15.99
C LEU A 91 -6.31 8.89 -15.79
N ASP A 92 -7.27 8.93 -16.72
CA ASP A 92 -8.43 9.80 -16.63
C ASP A 92 -9.36 9.42 -15.49
N ALA A 93 -9.55 8.12 -15.23
CA ALA A 93 -10.38 7.65 -14.14
C ALA A 93 -9.78 8.01 -12.77
N VAL A 94 -8.48 7.77 -12.55
CA VAL A 94 -7.86 8.03 -11.24
C VAL A 94 -7.78 9.52 -10.93
N LYS A 95 -7.64 10.39 -11.94
CA LYS A 95 -7.74 11.85 -11.79
C LYS A 95 -9.12 12.30 -11.31
N GLN A 96 -10.16 11.48 -11.52
CA GLN A 96 -11.54 11.70 -11.07
C GLN A 96 -11.87 10.90 -9.80
N GLY A 97 -10.87 10.30 -9.15
CA GLY A 97 -11.05 9.47 -7.95
C GLY A 97 -11.68 8.10 -8.20
N MET A 98 -11.67 7.65 -9.45
CA MET A 98 -12.22 6.36 -9.87
C MET A 98 -11.11 5.42 -10.35
N CYS A 99 -11.41 4.15 -10.53
CA CYS A 99 -10.54 3.18 -11.17
C CYS A 99 -11.22 2.62 -12.41
N VAL A 100 -10.46 2.27 -13.45
CA VAL A 100 -10.95 1.40 -14.51
C VAL A 100 -10.84 -0.05 -14.03
N GLN A 101 -11.96 -0.78 -14.03
CA GLN A 101 -11.98 -2.19 -13.64
C GLN A 101 -11.05 -3.00 -14.55
N SER A 102 -10.24 -3.85 -13.93
CA SER A 102 -9.17 -4.58 -14.61
C SER A 102 -9.15 -6.06 -14.19
N ALA A 103 -8.17 -6.84 -14.64
CA ALA A 103 -8.17 -8.31 -14.54
C ALA A 103 -7.08 -8.90 -13.63
N HIS A 104 -6.33 -8.07 -12.91
CA HIS A 104 -5.09 -8.45 -12.23
C HIS A 104 -5.26 -9.14 -10.87
N ALA A 105 -6.37 -9.02 -10.15
CA ALA A 105 -6.51 -9.46 -8.75
C ALA A 105 -7.95 -9.96 -8.43
N ARG A 106 -8.27 -11.17 -8.88
CA ARG A 106 -9.53 -11.85 -8.52
C ARG A 106 -9.49 -12.36 -7.07
N GLN A 107 -10.66 -12.55 -6.48
CA GLN A 107 -10.74 -13.19 -5.16
C GLN A 107 -10.67 -14.71 -5.32
N ASP A 108 -9.73 -15.35 -4.60
CA ASP A 108 -9.69 -16.80 -4.46
C ASP A 108 -10.16 -17.22 -3.05
N GLY A 109 -11.22 -18.02 -2.97
CA GLY A 109 -11.77 -18.50 -1.69
C GLY A 109 -12.14 -17.35 -0.74
N ASN A 110 -11.67 -17.44 0.51
CA ASN A 110 -11.96 -16.46 1.57
C ASN A 110 -10.95 -15.28 1.61
N ARG A 111 -10.12 -15.11 0.58
CA ARG A 111 -9.18 -13.97 0.47
C ARG A 111 -9.91 -12.64 0.26
N LEU A 112 -9.18 -11.53 0.26
CA LEU A 112 -9.76 -10.20 0.06
C LEU A 112 -10.49 -10.11 -1.29
N ALA A 113 -11.61 -9.38 -1.29
CA ALA A 113 -12.45 -9.18 -2.46
C ALA A 113 -12.17 -7.81 -3.14
N GLY A 114 -12.47 -7.72 -4.43
CA GLY A 114 -12.52 -6.43 -5.13
C GLY A 114 -11.17 -5.89 -5.61
N GLY A 115 -10.11 -6.70 -5.65
CA GLY A 115 -8.81 -6.31 -6.21
C GLY A 115 -8.91 -5.80 -7.65
N ASN A 116 -9.69 -6.50 -8.49
CA ASN A 116 -10.00 -6.09 -9.88
C ASN A 116 -10.72 -4.73 -10.02
N LYS A 117 -11.28 -4.19 -8.93
CA LYS A 117 -11.98 -2.89 -8.91
C LYS A 117 -11.08 -1.75 -8.40
N CYS A 118 -9.79 -2.02 -8.25
CA CYS A 118 -8.80 -1.15 -7.63
C CYS A 118 -7.56 -1.02 -8.55
N PRO A 119 -6.79 0.07 -8.48
CA PRO A 119 -5.59 0.21 -9.30
C PRO A 119 -4.57 -0.90 -9.01
N GLY A 120 -4.25 -1.68 -10.03
CA GLY A 120 -3.11 -2.61 -10.04
C GLY A 120 -1.85 -1.98 -10.60
N ILE A 121 -0.74 -2.05 -9.86
CA ILE A 121 0.58 -1.55 -10.27
C ILE A 121 1.51 -2.74 -10.50
N GLU A 122 1.83 -2.99 -11.77
CA GLU A 122 2.82 -3.98 -12.20
C GLU A 122 4.23 -3.40 -12.05
N ASN A 123 5.06 -3.96 -11.18
CA ASN A 123 6.45 -3.54 -11.04
C ASN A 123 7.36 -4.49 -11.81
N GLU A 124 8.15 -3.95 -12.74
CA GLU A 124 9.07 -4.76 -13.54
C GLU A 124 10.10 -5.49 -12.66
N GLY A 125 10.15 -6.81 -12.76
CA GLY A 125 11.15 -7.68 -12.15
C GLY A 125 10.54 -8.93 -11.52
N ASN A 126 11.42 -9.84 -11.13
CA ASN A 126 11.11 -11.00 -10.31
C ASN A 126 11.66 -10.77 -8.88
N PHE A 127 10.79 -10.32 -7.98
CA PHE A 127 11.09 -10.08 -6.57
C PHE A 127 11.02 -11.33 -5.66
N MET A 128 10.97 -12.55 -6.23
CA MET A 128 11.36 -13.74 -5.48
C MET A 128 12.89 -13.82 -5.34
N THR A 129 13.63 -13.22 -6.28
CA THR A 129 15.09 -13.36 -6.38
C THR A 129 15.85 -12.04 -6.42
N PHE A 130 15.14 -10.90 -6.47
CA PHE A 130 15.74 -9.59 -6.68
C PHE A 130 15.15 -8.53 -5.76
N HIS A 131 15.95 -7.52 -5.45
CA HIS A 131 15.56 -6.38 -4.64
C HIS A 131 15.39 -5.16 -5.55
N MET A 132 14.24 -4.48 -5.46
CA MET A 132 13.94 -3.31 -6.28
C MET A 132 14.98 -2.20 -6.07
N GLY A 133 15.43 -1.61 -7.18
CA GLY A 133 16.35 -0.47 -7.15
C GLY A 133 15.66 0.84 -6.75
N GLN A 134 16.45 1.81 -6.28
CA GLN A 134 15.92 3.06 -5.72
C GLN A 134 15.02 3.85 -6.69
N LYS A 135 15.37 3.95 -7.97
CA LYS A 135 14.57 4.69 -8.98
C LYS A 135 13.16 4.10 -9.14
N GLN A 136 13.08 2.76 -9.20
CA GLN A 136 11.82 2.06 -9.29
C GLN A 136 11.02 2.16 -7.98
N TRP A 137 11.70 2.15 -6.83
CA TRP A 137 11.06 2.38 -5.54
C TRP A 137 10.46 3.78 -5.40
N ASP A 138 11.23 4.82 -5.75
CA ASP A 138 10.80 6.22 -5.65
C ASP A 138 9.56 6.51 -6.50
N SER A 139 9.54 5.99 -7.72
CA SER A 139 8.39 6.09 -8.64
C SER A 139 7.18 5.28 -8.16
N LEU A 140 7.39 4.10 -7.55
CA LEU A 140 6.31 3.34 -6.91
C LEU A 140 5.66 4.15 -5.78
N VAL A 141 6.48 4.75 -4.92
CA VAL A 141 6.02 5.60 -3.83
C VAL A 141 5.26 6.82 -4.38
N GLU A 142 5.79 7.52 -5.39
CA GLU A 142 5.13 8.67 -6.03
C GLU A 142 3.76 8.31 -6.62
N LEU A 143 3.67 7.16 -7.30
CA LEU A 143 2.41 6.67 -7.85
C LEU A 143 1.42 6.33 -6.74
N CYS A 144 1.85 5.65 -5.69
CA CYS A 144 0.99 5.31 -4.55
C CYS A 144 0.49 6.56 -3.80
N VAL A 145 1.32 7.60 -3.66
CA VAL A 145 0.91 8.91 -3.11
C VAL A 145 -0.16 9.54 -3.99
N SER A 146 0.06 9.56 -5.31
CA SER A 146 -0.89 10.15 -6.27
C SER A 146 -2.24 9.43 -6.27
N LEU A 147 -2.24 8.10 -6.23
CA LEU A 147 -3.44 7.28 -6.15
C LEU A 147 -4.17 7.45 -4.82
N SER A 148 -3.43 7.40 -3.69
CA SER A 148 -3.98 7.62 -2.36
C SER A 148 -4.67 8.98 -2.28
N SER A 149 -4.05 10.02 -2.83
CA SER A 149 -4.57 11.38 -2.75
C SER A 149 -5.76 11.65 -3.68
N SER A 150 -5.72 11.13 -4.90
CA SER A 150 -6.75 11.38 -5.92
C SER A 150 -7.99 10.51 -5.73
N CYS A 151 -7.80 9.26 -5.27
CA CYS A 151 -8.88 8.30 -5.05
C CYS A 151 -9.30 8.16 -3.59
N ASN A 152 -8.74 8.99 -2.68
CA ASN A 152 -9.00 8.93 -1.25
C ASN A 152 -8.78 7.53 -0.63
N ILE A 153 -7.69 6.88 -1.03
CA ILE A 153 -7.32 5.55 -0.53
C ILE A 153 -6.33 5.73 0.63
N SER A 154 -6.63 5.14 1.78
CA SER A 154 -5.69 5.13 2.90
C SER A 154 -4.41 4.37 2.53
N PRO A 155 -3.21 4.84 2.90
CA PRO A 155 -1.97 4.08 2.70
C PRO A 155 -2.07 2.67 3.30
N LYS A 156 -2.81 2.49 4.39
CA LYS A 156 -3.06 1.16 4.99
C LYS A 156 -3.68 0.16 4.01
N ASN A 157 -4.37 0.62 2.97
CA ASN A 157 -5.01 -0.20 1.94
C ASN A 157 -4.14 -0.46 0.70
N ILE A 158 -2.84 -0.15 0.76
CA ILE A 158 -1.86 -0.69 -0.20
C ILE A 158 -1.66 -2.17 0.15
N ARG A 159 -1.97 -3.06 -0.78
CA ARG A 159 -2.03 -4.52 -0.59
C ARG A 159 -1.23 -5.24 -1.66
N GLY A 160 -0.68 -6.41 -1.35
CA GLY A 160 -0.06 -7.28 -2.34
C GLY A 160 -1.09 -8.15 -3.04
N HIS A 161 -0.84 -8.54 -4.30
CA HIS A 161 -1.72 -9.44 -5.04
C HIS A 161 -2.01 -10.77 -4.30
N ARG A 162 -1.01 -11.32 -3.60
CA ARG A 162 -1.13 -12.49 -2.73
C ARG A 162 -2.23 -12.37 -1.67
N GLU A 163 -2.68 -11.17 -1.29
CA GLU A 163 -3.79 -11.00 -0.34
C GLU A 163 -5.18 -11.23 -0.97
N PHE A 164 -5.28 -11.27 -2.31
CA PHE A 164 -6.52 -11.48 -3.07
C PHE A 164 -6.58 -12.84 -3.76
N SER A 165 -5.46 -13.27 -4.36
CA SER A 165 -5.36 -14.51 -5.15
C SER A 165 -4.31 -15.46 -4.57
N ASN A 166 -4.39 -16.75 -4.93
CA ASN A 166 -3.35 -17.73 -4.64
C ASN A 166 -2.20 -17.61 -5.64
N THR A 167 -1.20 -16.79 -5.30
CA THR A 167 -0.09 -16.44 -6.19
C THR A 167 1.14 -16.01 -5.40
N ASP A 168 2.33 -16.19 -5.98
CA ASP A 168 3.57 -15.66 -5.41
C ASP A 168 3.72 -14.15 -5.63
N CYS A 169 2.94 -13.55 -6.53
CA CYS A 169 2.95 -12.11 -6.82
C CYS A 169 2.59 -11.28 -5.57
N PRO A 170 3.34 -10.22 -5.19
CA PRO A 170 4.37 -9.51 -5.97
C PRO A 170 5.81 -10.01 -5.75
N GLY A 171 6.00 -11.23 -5.28
CA GLY A 171 7.29 -11.76 -4.85
C GLY A 171 7.56 -11.52 -3.37
N ASP A 172 8.37 -12.38 -2.74
CA ASP A 172 8.60 -12.35 -1.29
C ASP A 172 9.25 -11.05 -0.81
N TRP A 173 10.24 -10.55 -1.56
CA TRP A 173 10.90 -9.30 -1.18
C TRP A 173 9.91 -8.14 -1.23
N LEU A 174 9.24 -7.90 -2.37
CA LEU A 174 8.34 -6.74 -2.50
C LEU A 174 7.12 -6.85 -1.57
N PHE A 175 6.63 -8.07 -1.30
CA PHE A 175 5.59 -8.30 -0.31
C PHE A 175 6.04 -7.92 1.11
N SER A 176 7.26 -8.28 1.50
CA SER A 176 7.85 -7.90 2.80
C SER A 176 8.02 -6.37 2.96
N GLN A 177 8.12 -5.63 1.85
CA GLN A 177 8.30 -4.18 1.85
C GLN A 177 6.98 -3.39 1.89
N LEU A 178 5.82 -4.05 1.85
CA LEU A 178 4.54 -3.34 1.90
C LEU A 178 4.40 -2.43 3.15
N PRO A 179 4.81 -2.83 4.37
CA PRO A 179 4.81 -1.92 5.53
C PRO A 179 5.64 -0.66 5.29
N ARG A 180 6.85 -0.79 4.74
CA ARG A 180 7.72 0.34 4.41
C ARG A 180 7.07 1.26 3.36
N LEU A 181 6.49 0.69 2.30
CA LEU A 181 5.79 1.46 1.27
C LEU A 181 4.62 2.25 1.87
N ARG A 182 3.80 1.62 2.72
CA ARG A 182 2.69 2.27 3.42
C ARG A 182 3.17 3.46 4.26
N GLN A 183 4.27 3.28 5.00
CA GLN A 183 4.86 4.33 5.83
C GLN A 183 5.37 5.51 5.00
N GLU A 184 6.15 5.24 3.95
CA GLU A 184 6.71 6.29 3.10
C GLU A 184 5.62 7.09 2.36
N VAL A 185 4.56 6.41 1.90
CA VAL A 185 3.39 7.07 1.28
C VAL A 185 2.66 7.94 2.30
N ALA A 186 2.42 7.44 3.51
CA ALA A 186 1.75 8.20 4.55
C ALA A 186 2.53 9.46 4.96
N ASN A 187 3.85 9.31 5.17
CA ASN A 187 4.77 10.42 5.46
C ASN A 187 4.69 11.50 4.38
N LYS A 188 4.70 11.12 3.09
CA LYS A 188 4.60 12.07 1.97
C LYS A 188 3.24 12.74 1.84
N LEU A 189 2.16 12.09 2.27
CA LEU A 189 0.83 12.68 2.28
C LEU A 189 0.62 13.68 3.44
N GLY A 190 1.59 13.83 4.35
CA GLY A 190 1.40 14.55 5.61
C GLY A 190 0.28 13.94 6.45
N SER A 191 -0.10 12.70 6.13
CA SER A 191 -1.08 11.92 6.86
C SER A 191 -0.32 11.21 7.95
N THR A 192 -0.60 11.53 9.21
CA THR A 192 -0.25 10.61 10.28
C THR A 192 -0.96 9.30 9.94
N VAL A 193 -0.20 8.27 9.53
CA VAL A 193 -0.69 6.91 9.71
C VAL A 193 -0.96 6.84 11.20
N GLU A 194 -2.23 6.90 11.60
CA GLU A 194 -2.61 6.46 12.93
C GLU A 194 -2.23 4.98 12.95
N GLU A 195 -1.02 4.67 13.39
CA GLU A 195 -0.51 3.31 13.47
C GLU A 195 -1.39 2.50 14.40
N ASP A 196 -1.65 1.27 13.97
CA ASP A 196 -2.02 0.16 14.84
C ASP A 196 -0.75 -0.19 15.64
N GLU A 197 -0.34 0.68 16.58
CA GLU A 197 0.44 0.19 17.69
C GLU A 197 -0.47 -0.74 18.49
N PRO A 198 -0.03 -1.96 18.83
CA PRO A 198 -0.88 -2.92 19.52
C PRO A 198 -1.51 -2.26 20.75
N LEU A 199 -2.84 -2.37 20.86
CA LEU A 199 -3.57 -1.84 22.00
C LEU A 199 -3.00 -2.45 23.28
N LEU A 200 -2.50 -1.61 24.19
CA LEU A 200 -2.17 -2.08 25.53
C LEU A 200 -3.46 -2.08 26.35
N LYS A 201 -3.76 -3.23 26.93
CA LYS A 201 -4.97 -3.47 27.72
C LYS A 201 -4.66 -4.51 28.79
N LEU A 202 -5.62 -4.75 29.68
CA LEU A 202 -5.50 -5.80 30.70
C LEU A 202 -4.99 -7.12 30.10
N GLY A 203 -3.88 -7.64 30.64
CA GLY A 203 -3.20 -8.86 30.18
C GLY A 203 -2.15 -8.66 29.08
N SER A 204 -1.95 -7.44 28.58
CA SER A 204 -0.77 -7.11 27.77
C SER A 204 0.50 -7.23 28.62
N ILE A 205 1.59 -7.70 28.01
CA ILE A 205 2.89 -7.82 28.67
C ILE A 205 4.02 -7.27 27.78
N GLY A 206 5.14 -6.90 28.38
CA GLY A 206 6.40 -6.61 27.67
C GLY A 206 6.84 -5.15 27.73
N GLN A 207 7.80 -4.79 26.88
CA GLN A 207 8.51 -3.51 26.94
C GLN A 207 7.57 -2.30 26.76
N ASP A 208 6.57 -2.40 25.89
CA ASP A 208 5.58 -1.35 25.68
C ASP A 208 4.75 -1.05 26.94
N VAL A 209 4.51 -2.07 27.78
CA VAL A 209 3.81 -1.92 29.06
C VAL A 209 4.72 -1.25 30.10
N ILE A 210 6.01 -1.58 30.12
CA ILE A 210 7.01 -0.91 30.98
C ILE A 210 7.04 0.58 30.64
N GLU A 211 7.08 0.93 29.36
CA GLU A 211 7.11 2.33 28.93
C GLU A 211 5.81 3.05 29.30
N LEU A 212 4.65 2.42 29.09
CA LEU A 212 3.37 2.93 29.57
C LEU A 212 3.37 3.20 31.08
N GLN A 213 3.82 2.24 31.89
CA GLN A 213 3.86 2.35 33.35
C GLN A 213 4.78 3.51 33.79
N GLN A 214 5.93 3.68 33.11
CA GLN A 214 6.82 4.82 33.35
C GLN A 214 6.14 6.15 33.02
N LYS A 215 5.52 6.28 31.84
CA LYS A 215 4.82 7.51 31.43
C LYS A 215 3.65 7.88 32.35
N LEU A 216 2.91 6.88 32.84
CA LEU A 216 1.84 7.09 33.81
C LEU A 216 2.43 7.64 35.12
N THR A 217 3.52 7.04 35.61
CA THR A 217 4.24 7.48 36.82
C THR A 217 4.75 8.91 36.67
N ASP A 218 5.38 9.24 35.53
CA ASP A 218 5.88 10.59 35.21
C ASP A 218 4.75 11.63 35.21
N LYS A 219 3.53 11.22 34.86
CA LYS A 219 2.31 12.06 34.88
C LYS A 219 1.55 11.99 36.21
N SER A 220 2.16 11.44 37.25
CA SER A 220 1.59 11.32 38.60
C SER A 220 0.36 10.40 38.70
N PHE A 221 0.22 9.43 37.78
CA PHE A 221 -0.72 8.31 37.90
C PHE A 221 0.05 7.08 38.39
N SER A 222 -0.51 6.31 39.33
CA SER A 222 0.18 5.17 39.93
C SER A 222 -0.27 3.84 39.30
N PRO A 223 0.49 3.25 38.37
CA PRO A 223 0.12 1.99 37.71
C PRO A 223 0.48 0.74 38.51
N GLY A 224 1.10 0.90 39.70
CA GLY A 224 1.70 -0.20 40.46
C GLY A 224 3.21 -0.31 40.18
N ALA A 225 3.74 -1.54 40.23
CA ALA A 225 5.12 -1.80 39.86
C ALA A 225 5.34 -1.57 38.36
N ILE A 226 6.55 -1.15 37.98
CA ILE A 226 6.97 -1.07 36.58
C ILE A 226 7.59 -2.42 36.21
N ASP A 227 6.74 -3.41 35.98
CA ASP A 227 7.09 -4.82 35.77
C ASP A 227 6.78 -5.31 34.35
N GLY A 228 6.15 -4.48 33.53
CA GLY A 228 5.74 -4.84 32.19
C GLY A 228 4.52 -5.76 32.13
N ASP A 229 3.77 -5.91 33.22
CA ASP A 229 2.46 -6.57 33.25
C ASP A 229 1.33 -5.53 33.34
N PHE A 230 0.45 -5.52 32.34
CA PHE A 230 -0.72 -4.66 32.33
C PHE A 230 -1.80 -5.31 33.21
N GLY A 231 -1.63 -5.19 34.52
CA GLY A 231 -2.57 -5.64 35.55
C GLY A 231 -3.65 -4.60 35.90
N GLU A 232 -4.47 -4.91 36.90
CA GLU A 232 -5.61 -4.06 37.29
C GLU A 232 -5.16 -2.66 37.76
N ASN A 233 -4.02 -2.54 38.45
CA ASN A 233 -3.46 -1.25 38.86
C ASN A 233 -3.10 -0.37 37.65
N THR A 234 -2.47 -0.96 36.61
CA THR A 234 -2.12 -0.25 35.38
C THR A 234 -3.39 0.18 34.63
N LYS A 235 -4.41 -0.69 34.58
CA LYS A 235 -5.72 -0.34 33.99
C LYS A 235 -6.39 0.84 34.69
N GLN A 236 -6.43 0.84 36.02
CA GLN A 236 -7.02 1.95 36.79
C GLN A 236 -6.24 3.26 36.59
N ALA A 237 -4.91 3.19 36.49
CA ALA A 237 -4.09 4.35 36.16
C ALA A 237 -4.37 4.90 34.75
N VAL A 238 -4.54 4.03 33.75
CA VAL A 238 -4.95 4.43 32.39
C VAL A 238 -6.34 5.09 32.40
N ILE A 239 -7.32 4.51 33.09
CA ILE A 239 -8.67 5.09 33.22
C ILE A 239 -8.60 6.49 33.87
N ALA A 240 -7.83 6.63 34.94
CA ALA A 240 -7.64 7.91 35.63
C ALA A 240 -7.00 8.96 34.72
N PHE A 241 -5.96 8.56 33.97
CA PHE A 241 -5.32 9.42 32.97
C PHE A 241 -6.30 9.82 31.87
N GLN A 242 -7.03 8.88 31.27
CA GLN A 242 -7.99 9.16 30.21
C GLN A 242 -9.06 10.16 30.66
N ARG A 243 -9.57 10.03 31.89
CA ARG A 243 -10.51 11.00 32.48
C ARG A 243 -9.89 12.39 32.62
N SER A 244 -8.63 12.50 33.04
CA SER A 244 -7.98 13.78 33.27
C SER A 244 -7.76 14.59 31.98
N VAL A 245 -7.65 13.90 30.84
CA VAL A 245 -7.44 14.53 29.52
C VAL A 245 -8.69 14.52 28.62
N GLY A 246 -9.87 14.17 29.16
CA GLY A 246 -11.13 14.21 28.42
C GLY A 246 -11.31 13.12 27.36
N LEU A 247 -10.60 12.00 27.47
CA LEU A 247 -10.78 10.82 26.61
C LEU A 247 -11.81 9.85 27.19
N THR A 248 -12.31 8.94 26.34
CA THR A 248 -13.09 7.79 26.79
C THR A 248 -12.27 6.96 27.76
N ALA A 249 -12.77 6.80 28.98
CA ALA A 249 -12.06 6.13 30.08
C ALA A 249 -12.33 4.63 30.10
N ASP A 250 -11.91 3.94 29.03
CA ASP A 250 -12.11 2.51 28.80
C ASP A 250 -10.96 1.62 29.34
N GLY A 251 -9.85 2.22 29.78
CA GLY A 251 -8.67 1.51 30.26
C GLY A 251 -7.85 0.85 29.15
N ILE A 252 -8.06 1.26 27.90
CA ILE A 252 -7.34 0.77 26.72
C ILE A 252 -6.43 1.86 26.16
N VAL A 253 -5.16 1.53 25.98
CA VAL A 253 -4.15 2.44 25.44
C VAL A 253 -4.11 2.29 23.91
N GLY A 254 -5.04 2.97 23.25
CA GLY A 254 -5.04 3.17 21.80
C GLY A 254 -4.37 4.48 21.37
N PRO A 255 -4.38 4.81 20.06
CA PRO A 255 -3.60 5.92 19.50
C PRO A 255 -3.85 7.28 20.18
N ARG A 256 -5.10 7.58 20.55
CA ARG A 256 -5.45 8.81 21.28
C ARG A 256 -4.85 8.87 22.68
N THR A 257 -4.88 7.74 23.40
CA THR A 257 -4.28 7.63 24.74
C THR A 257 -2.76 7.73 24.65
N ARG A 258 -2.12 7.06 23.68
CA ARG A 258 -0.67 7.12 23.46
C ARG A 258 -0.17 8.53 23.17
N LYS A 259 -0.82 9.21 22.21
CA LYS A 259 -0.53 10.62 21.89
C LYS A 259 -0.64 11.53 23.11
N ALA A 260 -1.66 11.35 23.94
CA ALA A 260 -1.84 12.15 25.15
C ALA A 260 -0.80 11.83 26.24
N LEU A 261 -0.31 10.59 26.29
CA LEU A 261 0.78 10.16 27.18
C LEU A 261 2.16 10.61 26.67
N GLY A 262 2.30 10.88 25.38
CA GLY A 262 3.62 11.05 24.76
C GLY A 262 4.39 9.73 24.71
N LEU A 263 3.65 8.65 24.45
CA LEU A 263 4.14 7.37 23.95
C LEU A 263 4.27 7.46 22.42
#